data_AF-A0A6G1SZ29-F1
#
_entry.id   AF-A0A6G1SZ29-F1
#
_cell.length_a   1.000
_cell.length_b   1.000
_cell.length_c   1.000
_cell.angle_alpha   90.00
_cell.angle_beta   90.00
_cell.angle_gamma   90.00
#
_symmetry.space_group_name_H-M   'P 1'
#
loop_
_entity.id
_entity.type
_entity.pdbx_description
1 polymer ?
#
loop_
_entity_poly.entity_id
_entity_poly.type
_entity_poly.pdbx_seq_one_letter_code
_entity_poly.pdbx_strand_id
1 'polypeptide(L)'
;MGRWSVGRSARTGATSRPAARPRASWWRTPRSRPACRCSSRRLRRAYRLDPDRRRRCRSRSGPRPPARSRPRRRRAARSDVRSGASPLSPSNRSGRPSVPSGTSSSQAWPDHLMPTLSSWDNVFQNPPTYVSCPPSPSQEYECDSSIQGQRAVRRRRCPLSATQSVVDFIHDTPAGKIPAEARENGRRALLDTIGVTLAGVDEPSARVVRSLVEREGGEGVATLLGTNVRAPLAAAALANGTAGHALDYDDVTANVTGHPSIPLMPAVLAVGESVGASGADVVAAFLVGFEVECKVGRAMGRSHYARGFHSTTTLGALGSAAAAVRLLRLDRGQTGNALGIASSMAGGLRANFGSMTKPLQAGNAARAGVVAALLAQEGFTGGDDILDGPFGFVRAFSPAEDGDIEQVGGFGDPWEVVSPGISVKKYPCCFVSHRAADATLALISEHGIGAEQVERVEVHLPNGQVSATGGVGPMIHPRPQTGLEGKFSMQYVVASALLDGEVKFPNFDDRAVARPAAQALLRRVEPMNDTQRHPAATTDQYTAVDIHTTDDRVLSRAVTEARGGPADPLSWDELLDKYRDCAARALPAEQVERSAQMLRDLEAVADIRELTATLATGTAVAPV
;
A
#
# COMPACT_ATOMS: atom_id res chain seq x y z
N MET A 1 -61.31 -8.10 2.10
CA MET A 1 -62.07 -8.95 3.05
C MET A 1 -61.15 -10.11 3.42
N GLY A 2 -60.91 -10.50 4.68
CA GLY A 2 -61.30 -9.94 5.99
C GLY A 2 -60.21 -10.24 7.05
N ARG A 3 -60.34 -9.68 8.26
CA ARG A 3 -59.33 -9.73 9.36
C ARG A 3 -59.72 -10.71 10.48
N TRP A 4 -58.72 -11.31 11.13
CA TRP A 4 -58.66 -11.77 12.54
C TRP A 4 -57.17 -11.64 12.97
N SER A 5 -56.71 -11.07 14.11
CA SER A 5 -57.34 -10.55 15.35
C SER A 5 -57.81 -11.66 16.33
N VAL A 6 -57.64 -11.62 17.67
CA VAL A 6 -56.90 -10.78 18.65
C VAL A 6 -56.46 -11.72 19.80
N GLY A 7 -55.41 -11.41 20.58
CA GLY A 7 -55.13 -12.14 21.83
C GLY A 7 -54.08 -11.51 22.76
N ARG A 8 -54.45 -10.49 23.55
CA ARG A 8 -53.60 -9.93 24.63
C ARG A 8 -53.87 -10.64 25.96
N SER A 9 -52.84 -10.79 26.78
CA SER A 9 -52.95 -10.77 28.25
C SER A 9 -51.68 -10.19 28.86
N ALA A 10 -51.83 -9.37 29.89
CA ALA A 10 -50.73 -8.69 30.58
C ALA A 10 -50.96 -8.72 32.10
N ARG A 11 -49.87 -8.72 32.88
CA ARG A 11 -49.76 -8.32 34.30
C ARG A 11 -48.27 -8.17 34.62
N THR A 12 -47.76 -6.96 34.94
CA THR A 12 -47.51 -6.42 36.30
C THR A 12 -46.61 -7.32 37.17
N GLY A 13 -45.50 -6.87 37.77
CA GLY A 13 -44.85 -5.56 37.73
C GLY A 13 -43.74 -5.41 38.81
N ALA A 14 -43.04 -4.27 38.74
CA ALA A 14 -42.45 -3.49 39.85
C ALA A 14 -41.03 -3.81 40.40
N THR A 15 -40.12 -2.86 40.12
CA THR A 15 -39.18 -2.17 41.05
C THR A 15 -38.28 -2.95 42.03
N SER A 16 -36.95 -2.76 41.90
CA SER A 16 -36.17 -1.95 42.88
C SER A 16 -34.68 -1.77 42.53
N ARG A 17 -34.22 -0.50 42.52
CA ARG A 17 -32.87 -0.04 42.95
C ARG A 17 -33.10 0.72 44.27
N PRO A 18 -32.12 0.96 45.20
CA PRO A 18 -30.85 1.61 44.84
C PRO A 18 -29.59 1.40 45.74
N ALA A 19 -28.46 1.91 45.21
CA ALA A 19 -27.39 2.69 45.87
C ALA A 19 -26.35 2.12 46.88
N ALA A 20 -25.14 2.68 46.69
CA ALA A 20 -24.13 3.12 47.68
C ALA A 20 -22.87 2.27 47.95
N ARG A 21 -21.72 3.00 48.01
CA ARG A 21 -20.36 2.55 48.39
C ARG A 21 -20.16 2.64 49.93
N PRO A 22 -19.02 2.15 50.46
CA PRO A 22 -17.95 3.11 50.77
C PRO A 22 -16.53 2.68 50.32
N ARG A 23 -15.54 3.56 50.57
CA ARG A 23 -14.12 3.47 50.18
C ARG A 23 -13.26 2.86 51.31
N ALA A 24 -12.12 2.23 50.99
CA ALA A 24 -10.77 2.83 51.22
C ALA A 24 -9.58 1.85 51.00
N SER A 25 -8.50 2.43 50.46
CA SER A 25 -7.10 1.99 50.36
C SER A 25 -6.53 0.96 51.36
N TRP A 26 -5.54 0.14 50.95
CA TRP A 26 -4.10 0.39 51.24
C TRP A 26 -3.16 -0.46 50.34
N TRP A 27 -2.08 0.20 49.91
CA TRP A 27 -0.91 -0.20 49.11
C TRP A 27 -0.33 -1.63 49.26
N ARG A 28 0.17 -2.18 48.13
CA ARG A 28 1.54 -2.73 48.02
C ARG A 28 2.02 -2.90 46.57
N THR A 29 3.05 -2.16 46.20
CA THR A 29 3.84 -2.34 44.96
C THR A 29 4.82 -3.51 45.11
N PRO A 30 5.07 -4.31 44.05
CA PRO A 30 6.21 -5.21 44.01
C PRO A 30 7.52 -4.40 43.98
N ARG A 31 8.42 -4.66 44.93
CA ARG A 31 9.74 -4.02 44.96
C ARG A 31 10.59 -4.50 43.80
N SER A 32 11.24 -3.56 43.12
CA SER A 32 12.41 -3.82 42.29
C SER A 32 13.52 -4.50 43.09
N ARG A 33 14.23 -5.43 42.45
CA ARG A 33 15.54 -5.94 42.90
C ARG A 33 16.55 -5.85 41.74
N PRO A 34 17.85 -5.71 42.03
CA PRO A 34 18.71 -4.82 41.27
C PRO A 34 19.35 -5.47 40.04
N ALA A 35 19.68 -4.63 39.05
CA ALA A 35 20.47 -5.02 37.90
C ALA A 35 21.87 -5.49 38.30
N CYS A 36 22.23 -6.72 37.93
CA CYS A 36 23.61 -7.19 37.99
C CYS A 36 24.47 -6.44 36.96
N ARG A 37 25.23 -5.44 37.43
CA ARG A 37 26.35 -4.90 36.65
C ARG A 37 27.46 -5.96 36.58
N CYS A 38 27.54 -6.68 35.46
CA CYS A 38 28.77 -7.39 35.09
C CYS A 38 29.48 -6.61 33.97
N SER A 39 30.69 -6.15 34.24
CA SER A 39 31.47 -5.33 33.32
C SER A 39 32.28 -6.19 32.35
N SER A 40 32.07 -6.04 31.04
CA SER A 40 33.00 -6.51 30.00
C SER A 40 33.61 -5.32 29.26
N ARG A 41 34.85 -4.98 29.64
CA ARG A 41 35.72 -4.08 28.86
C ARG A 41 36.26 -4.83 27.62
N ARG A 42 36.62 -4.05 26.58
CA ARG A 42 37.42 -4.44 25.38
C ARG A 42 36.64 -5.28 24.33
N LEU A 43 36.77 -5.07 23.02
CA LEU A 43 37.55 -4.11 22.23
C LEU A 43 36.69 -3.39 21.17
N ARG A 44 36.89 -2.07 21.00
CA ARG A 44 36.68 -1.39 19.71
C ARG A 44 38.05 -1.10 19.10
N ARG A 45 38.41 -1.76 17.98
CA ARG A 45 39.52 -1.32 17.13
C ARG A 45 38.98 -0.27 16.16
N ALA A 46 39.20 1.01 16.49
CA ALA A 46 39.00 2.10 15.53
C ALA A 46 40.29 2.28 14.72
N TYR A 47 40.18 2.32 13.40
CA TYR A 47 41.26 2.86 12.55
C TYR A 47 41.43 4.34 12.89
N ARG A 48 42.60 4.71 13.43
CA ARG A 48 43.01 6.11 13.58
C ARG A 48 43.64 6.56 12.27
N LEU A 49 43.11 7.62 11.66
CA LEU A 49 43.85 8.43 10.71
C LEU A 49 44.52 9.60 11.47
N ASP A 50 45.77 9.85 11.12
CA ASP A 50 46.71 10.71 11.84
C ASP A 50 46.54 12.20 11.44
N PRO A 51 46.33 13.13 12.39
CA PRO A 51 46.08 14.53 12.11
C PRO A 51 47.31 15.46 12.29
N ASP A 52 48.53 15.07 11.87
CA ASP A 52 49.68 16.01 11.89
C ASP A 52 50.59 16.02 10.64
N ARG A 53 50.06 16.55 9.53
CA ARG A 53 50.86 17.01 8.36
C ARG A 53 50.32 18.29 7.72
N ARG A 54 50.31 19.42 8.43
CA ARG A 54 50.12 20.77 7.83
C ARG A 54 50.94 21.89 8.48
N ARG A 55 52.27 21.89 8.29
CA ARG A 55 53.10 23.12 8.34
C ARG A 55 54.22 23.07 7.29
N ARG A 56 54.59 24.26 6.78
CA ARG A 56 55.44 24.55 5.59
C ARG A 56 54.68 24.27 4.27
N CYS A 57 54.53 25.20 3.33
CA CYS A 57 55.26 26.46 3.10
C CYS A 57 54.33 27.71 2.94
N ARG A 58 54.80 28.84 3.48
CA ARG A 58 54.56 30.20 2.95
C ARG A 58 55.28 30.30 1.59
N SER A 59 55.00 31.16 0.60
CA SER A 59 54.15 32.36 0.46
C SER A 59 54.25 32.82 -1.00
N ARG A 60 53.19 33.42 -1.56
CA ARG A 60 53.27 34.61 -2.45
C ARG A 60 51.86 35.18 -2.68
N SER A 61 51.77 36.47 -2.99
CA SER A 61 50.60 37.30 -2.66
C SER A 61 50.19 38.27 -3.77
N GLY A 62 48.90 38.21 -4.15
CA GLY A 62 48.14 39.27 -4.84
C GLY A 62 48.39 39.46 -6.35
N PRO A 63 47.62 40.32 -7.04
CA PRO A 63 46.38 41.01 -6.59
C PRO A 63 45.14 40.73 -7.47
N ARG A 64 43.93 41.09 -6.97
CA ARG A 64 42.68 41.17 -7.77
C ARG A 64 42.48 42.58 -8.34
N PRO A 65 41.92 42.71 -9.55
CA PRO A 65 41.05 43.84 -9.91
C PRO A 65 39.70 43.32 -10.52
N PRO A 66 38.76 44.15 -11.01
CA PRO A 66 37.51 44.35 -10.27
C PRO A 66 36.21 44.07 -11.06
N ALA A 67 35.07 44.16 -10.37
CA ALA A 67 33.74 44.00 -10.96
C ALA A 67 33.36 45.13 -11.95
N ARG A 68 32.57 44.77 -12.98
CA ARG A 68 31.82 45.70 -13.84
C ARG A 68 30.34 45.31 -13.88
N SER A 69 29.48 46.21 -14.37
CA SER A 69 28.09 46.33 -13.90
C SER A 69 27.06 46.57 -15.02
N ARG A 70 25.78 46.25 -14.69
CA ARG A 70 24.52 46.69 -15.34
C ARG A 70 24.17 46.07 -16.74
N PRO A 71 22.90 46.17 -17.21
CA PRO A 71 21.70 46.78 -16.58
C PRO A 71 20.44 45.87 -16.45
N ARG A 72 19.45 46.40 -15.72
CA ARG A 72 18.08 45.89 -15.57
C ARG A 72 17.29 45.89 -16.90
N ARG A 73 16.31 44.99 -17.06
CA ARG A 73 15.04 45.29 -17.75
C ARG A 73 13.86 45.08 -16.81
N ARG A 74 13.06 46.13 -16.61
CA ARG A 74 11.70 46.05 -16.03
C ARG A 74 10.73 45.64 -17.14
N ARG A 75 9.70 44.86 -16.82
CA ARG A 75 8.39 44.95 -17.48
C ARG A 75 7.32 45.13 -16.40
N ALA A 76 6.63 46.26 -16.48
CA ALA A 76 5.40 46.52 -15.75
C ALA A 76 4.19 46.08 -16.60
N ALA A 77 3.00 46.13 -16.02
CA ALA A 77 1.80 45.47 -16.53
C ALA A 77 0.82 46.39 -17.29
N ARG A 78 -0.14 45.75 -17.96
CA ARG A 78 -1.52 46.19 -18.30
C ARG A 78 -1.74 47.45 -19.14
N SER A 79 -2.54 47.29 -20.19
CA SER A 79 -3.89 47.92 -20.27
C SER A 79 -4.80 47.17 -21.26
N ASP A 80 -6.10 47.16 -20.97
CA ASP A 80 -7.18 46.51 -21.75
C ASP A 80 -7.64 47.35 -22.95
N VAL A 81 -8.27 46.71 -23.96
CA VAL A 81 -9.48 47.20 -24.67
C VAL A 81 -10.31 45.97 -25.15
N ARG A 82 -11.64 46.11 -25.14
CA ARG A 82 -12.67 45.11 -25.50
C ARG A 82 -13.12 45.18 -26.98
N SER A 83 -14.07 44.27 -27.31
CA SER A 83 -14.95 44.19 -28.49
C SER A 83 -14.38 43.47 -29.73
N GLY A 84 -15.14 42.66 -30.48
CA GLY A 84 -16.47 42.11 -30.20
C GLY A 84 -17.40 42.06 -31.43
N ALA A 85 -17.50 40.90 -32.09
CA ALA A 85 -18.60 40.55 -33.00
C ALA A 85 -18.53 39.05 -33.40
N SER A 86 -19.63 38.34 -33.22
CA SER A 86 -20.01 37.11 -33.94
C SER A 86 -20.72 37.54 -35.27
N PRO A 87 -21.24 36.68 -36.19
CA PRO A 87 -21.57 35.25 -36.02
C PRO A 87 -21.40 34.33 -37.27
N LEU A 88 -22.00 33.13 -37.13
CA LEU A 88 -22.55 32.21 -38.15
C LEU A 88 -21.85 30.85 -38.36
N SER A 89 -22.65 29.81 -38.15
CA SER A 89 -22.43 28.38 -38.47
C SER A 89 -23.21 28.04 -39.77
N PRO A 90 -23.58 26.79 -40.10
CA PRO A 90 -22.83 25.52 -40.12
C PRO A 90 -23.01 24.73 -41.45
N SER A 91 -22.13 23.76 -41.75
CA SER A 91 -22.42 22.52 -42.50
C SER A 91 -21.27 21.52 -42.26
N ASN A 92 -21.43 20.22 -41.96
CA ASN A 92 -22.42 19.18 -42.27
C ASN A 92 -22.32 18.59 -43.69
N ARG A 93 -21.49 17.54 -43.88
CA ARG A 93 -21.96 16.20 -44.32
C ARG A 93 -20.86 15.12 -44.51
N SER A 94 -21.21 13.92 -44.05
CA SER A 94 -20.93 12.56 -44.57
C SER A 94 -19.87 12.31 -45.67
N GLY A 95 -19.06 11.26 -45.47
CA GLY A 95 -18.44 10.50 -46.57
C GLY A 95 -17.45 9.42 -46.13
N ARG A 96 -17.87 8.14 -46.11
CA ARG A 96 -16.94 7.01 -46.36
C ARG A 96 -16.57 7.05 -47.86
N PRO A 97 -15.35 6.63 -48.25
CA PRO A 97 -15.29 5.30 -48.88
C PRO A 97 -14.01 4.51 -48.52
N SER A 98 -14.13 3.20 -48.32
CA SER A 98 -13.56 2.12 -49.18
C SER A 98 -12.04 1.91 -49.11
N VAL A 99 -11.65 0.74 -48.63
CA VAL A 99 -10.29 0.18 -48.77
C VAL A 99 -10.16 -0.52 -50.13
N PRO A 100 -9.01 -0.40 -50.81
CA PRO A 100 -8.50 -1.44 -51.70
C PRO A 100 -7.21 -2.07 -51.14
N SER A 101 -7.09 -3.38 -51.34
CA SER A 101 -5.90 -4.20 -51.12
C SER A 101 -4.77 -3.88 -52.11
N GLY A 102 -3.49 -4.05 -51.71
CA GLY A 102 -2.38 -4.03 -52.68
C GLY A 102 -0.96 -4.01 -52.09
N THR A 103 -0.41 -5.20 -51.86
CA THR A 103 1.01 -5.62 -52.05
C THR A 103 2.13 -4.56 -52.18
N SER A 104 3.10 -4.66 -51.26
CA SER A 104 4.56 -4.57 -51.46
C SER A 104 5.15 -3.81 -52.66
N SER A 105 5.92 -2.76 -52.37
CA SER A 105 7.25 -2.58 -53.00
C SER A 105 8.15 -1.69 -52.14
N SER A 106 9.44 -2.01 -52.12
CA SER A 106 10.50 -1.22 -51.50
C SER A 106 10.84 0.01 -52.35
N GLN A 107 10.99 1.19 -51.73
CA GLN A 107 11.74 2.31 -52.32
C GLN A 107 12.39 3.16 -51.23
N ALA A 108 13.69 3.39 -51.36
CA ALA A 108 14.51 4.16 -50.43
C ALA A 108 14.43 5.66 -50.71
N TRP A 109 14.65 6.48 -49.68
CA TRP A 109 14.93 7.93 -49.77
C TRP A 109 16.13 8.27 -48.86
N PRO A 110 16.85 9.37 -49.13
CA PRO A 110 18.32 9.37 -49.01
C PRO A 110 18.88 9.95 -47.71
N ASP A 111 20.17 9.67 -47.49
CA ASP A 111 21.03 10.38 -46.56
C ASP A 111 21.05 11.90 -46.81
N HIS A 112 21.08 12.70 -45.74
CA HIS A 112 22.25 13.57 -45.47
C HIS A 112 22.12 14.37 -44.15
N LEU A 113 23.30 14.64 -43.56
CA LEU A 113 23.62 15.66 -42.54
C LEU A 113 23.21 15.43 -41.07
N MET A 114 24.05 14.68 -40.35
CA MET A 114 24.32 14.86 -38.92
C MET A 114 25.75 15.39 -38.73
N PRO A 115 25.97 16.49 -37.98
CA PRO A 115 27.29 16.88 -37.53
C PRO A 115 27.69 16.14 -36.24
N THR A 116 29.00 15.91 -36.11
CA THR A 116 29.68 15.10 -35.10
C THR A 116 29.60 15.65 -33.67
N LEU A 117 29.70 14.74 -32.68
CA LEU A 117 30.49 14.99 -31.46
C LEU A 117 31.13 13.70 -30.96
N SER A 118 32.45 13.62 -31.12
CA SER A 118 33.34 12.55 -30.65
C SER A 118 33.63 12.63 -29.15
N SER A 119 33.71 11.49 -28.44
CA SER A 119 34.72 11.21 -27.36
C SER A 119 34.42 9.99 -26.46
N TRP A 120 34.29 8.77 -27.00
CA TRP A 120 34.28 7.54 -26.16
C TRP A 120 35.12 6.35 -26.69
N ASP A 121 35.95 6.55 -27.71
CA ASP A 121 36.90 5.53 -28.19
C ASP A 121 38.17 5.49 -27.31
N ASN A 122 38.10 4.86 -26.12
CA ASN A 122 39.31 4.45 -25.39
C ASN A 122 39.14 3.44 -24.22
N VAL A 123 38.28 2.42 -24.31
CA VAL A 123 38.26 1.30 -23.32
C VAL A 123 38.00 -0.12 -23.89
N PHE A 124 38.38 -0.44 -25.14
CA PHE A 124 38.28 -1.83 -25.64
C PHE A 124 39.43 -2.24 -26.59
N GLN A 125 40.68 -2.18 -26.11
CA GLN A 125 41.82 -2.83 -26.77
C GLN A 125 42.77 -3.48 -25.74
N ASN A 126 42.42 -4.70 -25.30
CA ASN A 126 43.32 -5.77 -24.86
C ASN A 126 42.48 -6.92 -24.26
N PRO A 127 42.39 -8.10 -24.92
CA PRO A 127 41.81 -9.28 -24.28
C PRO A 127 42.82 -9.90 -23.30
N PRO A 128 42.43 -10.20 -22.04
CA PRO A 128 43.29 -11.00 -21.17
C PRO A 128 43.35 -12.44 -21.67
N THR A 129 44.55 -13.01 -21.71
CA THR A 129 44.77 -14.42 -22.02
C THR A 129 44.14 -15.31 -20.95
N TYR A 130 43.33 -16.29 -21.37
CA TYR A 130 42.86 -17.35 -20.47
C TYR A 130 44.04 -18.23 -20.06
N VAL A 131 44.49 -18.08 -18.82
CA VAL A 131 45.34 -19.07 -18.16
C VAL A 131 44.43 -20.12 -17.55
N SER A 132 44.45 -21.32 -18.12
CA SER A 132 43.74 -22.48 -17.58
C SER A 132 44.34 -22.88 -16.22
N CYS A 133 43.53 -22.80 -15.17
CA CYS A 133 43.89 -23.33 -13.86
C CYS A 133 43.81 -24.87 -13.87
N PRO A 134 44.83 -25.60 -13.38
CA PRO A 134 44.71 -27.04 -13.20
C PRO A 134 43.72 -27.37 -12.06
N PRO A 135 43.08 -28.54 -12.06
CA PRO A 135 42.18 -28.93 -10.99
C PRO A 135 42.96 -29.09 -9.67
N SER A 136 42.49 -28.42 -8.61
CA SER A 136 43.03 -28.63 -7.27
C SER A 136 42.71 -30.05 -6.80
N PRO A 137 43.67 -30.83 -6.26
CA PRO A 137 43.40 -32.17 -5.78
C PRO A 137 42.43 -32.14 -4.60
N SER A 138 41.55 -33.14 -4.55
CA SER A 138 40.67 -33.40 -3.41
C SER A 138 41.50 -33.64 -2.15
N GLN A 139 41.51 -32.67 -1.23
CA GLN A 139 42.00 -32.91 0.12
C GLN A 139 40.92 -33.70 0.88
N GLU A 140 41.12 -35.02 0.92
CA GLU A 140 40.54 -35.86 1.95
C GLU A 140 41.03 -35.34 3.31
N TYR A 141 40.10 -34.91 4.16
CA TYR A 141 40.43 -34.64 5.55
C TYR A 141 40.51 -35.99 6.29
N GLU A 142 41.72 -36.55 6.37
CA GLU A 142 42.02 -37.60 7.33
C GLU A 142 41.64 -37.12 8.73
N CYS A 143 40.79 -37.91 9.40
CA CYS A 143 40.32 -37.59 10.74
C CYS A 143 41.39 -38.04 11.75
N ASP A 144 42.28 -37.11 12.13
CA ASP A 144 43.28 -37.35 13.18
C ASP A 144 42.58 -37.77 14.48
N SER A 145 42.75 -39.05 14.84
CA SER A 145 42.04 -39.72 15.92
C SER A 145 42.67 -39.49 17.30
N SER A 146 43.46 -38.43 17.47
CA SER A 146 44.33 -38.21 18.65
C SER A 146 43.96 -37.05 19.59
N ILE A 147 42.70 -36.57 19.59
CA ILE A 147 42.18 -35.67 20.66
C ILE A 147 40.97 -36.26 21.38
N GLN A 148 41.22 -37.29 22.20
CA GLN A 148 40.28 -37.69 23.26
C GLN A 148 40.31 -36.66 24.40
N GLY A 149 39.35 -35.74 24.45
CA GLY A 149 39.27 -34.84 25.61
C GLY A 149 38.47 -33.56 25.52
N GLN A 150 37.40 -33.47 24.71
CA GLN A 150 36.48 -32.32 24.79
C GLN A 150 35.02 -32.74 24.96
N ARG A 151 34.35 -32.06 25.89
CA ARG A 151 32.94 -32.24 26.25
C ARG A 151 32.06 -32.23 25.00
N ALA A 152 30.99 -33.03 25.02
CA ALA A 152 29.91 -32.96 24.04
C ALA A 152 29.32 -31.54 23.99
N VAL A 153 29.82 -30.72 23.06
CA VAL A 153 29.19 -29.46 22.69
C VAL A 153 27.86 -29.84 22.08
N ARG A 154 26.76 -29.58 22.81
CA ARG A 154 25.43 -29.55 22.21
C ARG A 154 25.54 -28.65 20.99
N ARG A 155 25.47 -29.22 19.77
CA ARG A 155 25.31 -28.44 18.55
C ARG A 155 24.06 -27.59 18.77
N ARG A 156 24.25 -26.30 19.05
CA ARG A 156 23.18 -25.33 18.89
C ARG A 156 22.78 -25.47 17.43
N ARG A 157 21.49 -25.75 17.16
CA ARG A 157 20.97 -25.52 15.81
C ARG A 157 21.37 -24.08 15.48
N CYS A 158 21.98 -23.86 14.31
CA CYS A 158 22.00 -22.51 13.78
C CYS A 158 20.54 -22.03 13.75
N PRO A 159 20.24 -20.76 14.09
CA PRO A 159 18.94 -20.22 13.78
C PRO A 159 18.66 -20.47 12.29
N LEU A 160 17.44 -20.88 11.97
CA LEU A 160 17.02 -21.05 10.58
C LEU A 160 17.18 -19.70 9.87
N SER A 161 17.55 -19.71 8.59
CA SER A 161 17.54 -18.48 7.79
C SER A 161 16.13 -17.87 7.81
N ALA A 162 16.05 -16.55 7.68
CA ALA A 162 14.75 -15.88 7.56
C ALA A 162 14.01 -16.39 6.31
N THR A 163 14.74 -16.60 5.22
CA THR A 163 14.24 -17.21 3.99
C THR A 163 13.66 -18.61 4.24
N GLN A 164 14.37 -19.51 4.93
CA GLN A 164 13.84 -20.84 5.25
C GLN A 164 12.65 -20.78 6.23
N SER A 165 12.66 -19.82 7.17
CA SER A 165 11.57 -19.64 8.14
C SER A 165 10.25 -19.23 7.46
N VAL A 166 10.32 -18.42 6.39
CA VAL A 166 9.17 -18.10 5.53
C VAL A 166 8.70 -19.33 4.75
N VAL A 167 9.63 -20.07 4.12
CA VAL A 167 9.32 -21.32 3.38
C VAL A 167 8.61 -22.33 4.29
N ASP A 168 9.15 -22.54 5.49
CA ASP A 168 8.58 -23.48 6.47
C ASP A 168 7.18 -23.03 6.91
N PHE A 169 6.99 -21.74 7.22
CA PHE A 169 5.66 -21.21 7.57
C PHE A 169 4.60 -21.43 6.47
N ILE A 170 4.94 -21.18 5.20
CA ILE A 170 4.01 -21.34 4.06
C ILE A 170 3.52 -22.80 3.97
N HIS A 171 4.41 -23.77 4.21
CA HIS A 171 4.15 -25.20 4.10
C HIS A 171 3.50 -25.80 5.36
N ASP A 172 3.94 -25.39 6.54
CA ASP A 172 3.56 -26.01 7.82
C ASP A 172 2.26 -25.43 8.42
N THR A 173 1.62 -24.49 7.72
CA THR A 173 0.36 -23.83 8.09
C THR A 173 -0.83 -24.35 7.26
N PRO A 174 -1.50 -25.46 7.64
CA PRO A 174 -2.73 -25.91 7.00
C PRO A 174 -3.91 -24.98 7.34
N ALA A 175 -4.86 -24.82 6.42
CA ALA A 175 -5.98 -23.87 6.55
C ALA A 175 -6.77 -24.02 7.87
N GLY A 176 -7.04 -25.26 8.29
CA GLY A 176 -7.76 -25.55 9.54
C GLY A 176 -7.01 -25.21 10.84
N LYS A 177 -5.71 -24.86 10.80
CA LYS A 177 -4.97 -24.35 11.96
C LYS A 177 -4.94 -22.81 12.05
N ILE A 178 -5.39 -22.10 11.01
CA ILE A 178 -5.51 -20.64 11.06
C ILE A 178 -6.66 -20.28 12.02
N PRO A 179 -6.44 -19.46 13.07
CA PRO A 179 -7.48 -19.11 14.05
C PRO A 179 -8.72 -18.51 13.40
N ALA A 180 -9.90 -18.78 13.98
CA ALA A 180 -11.18 -18.30 13.42
C ALA A 180 -11.24 -16.77 13.26
N GLU A 181 -10.66 -16.03 14.21
CA GLU A 181 -10.54 -14.56 14.17
C GLU A 181 -9.67 -14.08 13.00
N ALA A 182 -8.56 -14.77 12.71
CA ALA A 182 -7.73 -14.46 11.56
C ALA A 182 -8.48 -14.74 10.23
N ARG A 183 -9.25 -15.84 10.16
CA ARG A 183 -10.08 -16.17 8.97
C ARG A 183 -11.21 -15.17 8.76
N GLU A 184 -11.85 -14.73 9.85
CA GLU A 184 -12.85 -13.65 9.85
C GLU A 184 -12.27 -12.33 9.32
N ASN A 185 -11.12 -11.89 9.83
CA ASN A 185 -10.45 -10.68 9.34
C ASN A 185 -9.98 -10.83 7.89
N GLY A 186 -9.54 -12.02 7.49
CA GLY A 186 -9.23 -12.34 6.09
C GLY A 186 -10.43 -12.21 5.15
N ARG A 187 -11.60 -12.74 5.54
CA ARG A 187 -12.86 -12.56 4.78
C ARG A 187 -13.27 -11.09 4.68
N ARG A 188 -13.16 -10.33 5.78
CA ARG A 188 -13.43 -8.88 5.81
C ARG A 188 -12.52 -8.11 4.85
N ALA A 189 -11.22 -8.38 4.87
CA ALA A 189 -10.23 -7.73 4.00
C ALA A 189 -10.44 -8.09 2.52
N LEU A 190 -10.72 -9.35 2.20
CA LEU A 190 -11.03 -9.79 0.84
C LEU A 190 -12.31 -9.12 0.30
N LEU A 191 -13.37 -9.06 1.10
CA LEU A 191 -14.61 -8.37 0.74
C LEU A 191 -14.35 -6.88 0.48
N ASP A 192 -13.62 -6.19 1.37
CA ASP A 192 -13.28 -4.77 1.19
C ASP A 192 -12.50 -4.54 -0.11
N THR A 193 -11.44 -5.33 -0.31
CA THR A 193 -10.50 -5.19 -1.43
C THR A 193 -11.19 -5.49 -2.76
N ILE A 194 -12.05 -6.51 -2.81
CA ILE A 194 -12.85 -6.82 -4.01
C ILE A 194 -13.86 -5.70 -4.29
N GLY A 195 -14.51 -5.15 -3.26
CA GLY A 195 -15.41 -4.00 -3.37
C GLY A 195 -14.70 -2.81 -4.03
N VAL A 196 -13.58 -2.35 -3.46
CA VAL A 196 -12.86 -1.19 -4.01
C VAL A 196 -12.23 -1.47 -5.38
N THR A 197 -11.90 -2.73 -5.70
CA THR A 197 -11.55 -3.14 -7.08
C THR A 197 -12.70 -2.90 -8.05
N LEU A 198 -13.93 -3.32 -7.71
CA LEU A 198 -15.11 -3.03 -8.53
C LEU A 198 -15.38 -1.52 -8.66
N ALA A 199 -15.20 -0.74 -7.59
CA ALA A 199 -15.37 0.71 -7.66
C ALA A 199 -14.40 1.41 -8.61
N GLY A 200 -13.21 0.85 -8.79
CA GLY A 200 -12.09 1.40 -9.55
C GLY A 200 -11.97 0.94 -11.00
N VAL A 201 -12.83 0.03 -11.49
CA VAL A 201 -12.66 -0.61 -12.83
C VAL A 201 -12.68 0.37 -14.00
N ASP A 202 -13.38 1.49 -13.86
CA ASP A 202 -13.47 2.54 -14.88
C ASP A 202 -12.66 3.79 -14.55
N GLU A 203 -11.81 3.75 -13.52
CA GLU A 203 -10.82 4.79 -13.31
C GLU A 203 -9.84 4.86 -14.51
N PRO A 204 -9.33 6.05 -14.89
CA PRO A 204 -8.47 6.19 -16.07
C PRO A 204 -7.26 5.24 -16.08
N SER A 205 -6.64 4.98 -14.93
CA SER A 205 -5.53 4.02 -14.78
C SER A 205 -5.96 2.59 -15.08
N ALA A 206 -7.12 2.16 -14.57
CA ALA A 206 -7.65 0.82 -14.80
C ALA A 206 -8.01 0.60 -16.27
N ARG A 207 -8.64 1.59 -16.93
CA ARG A 207 -8.97 1.52 -18.36
C ARG A 207 -7.73 1.45 -19.27
N VAL A 208 -6.67 2.20 -18.94
CA VAL A 208 -5.40 2.15 -19.68
C VAL A 208 -4.72 0.79 -19.55
N VAL A 209 -4.68 0.22 -18.33
CA VAL A 209 -4.11 -1.12 -18.11
C VAL A 209 -4.97 -2.21 -18.75
N ARG A 210 -6.31 -2.14 -18.66
CA ARG A 210 -7.23 -3.06 -19.36
C ARG A 210 -6.97 -3.06 -20.87
N SER A 211 -6.89 -1.88 -21.48
CA SER A 211 -6.61 -1.74 -22.92
C SER A 211 -5.23 -2.28 -23.32
N LEU A 212 -4.23 -2.24 -22.45
CA LEU A 212 -2.95 -2.91 -22.68
C LEU A 212 -3.12 -4.44 -22.64
N VAL A 213 -3.77 -4.97 -21.60
CA VAL A 213 -4.01 -6.42 -21.44
C VAL A 213 -4.81 -7.00 -22.61
N GLU A 214 -5.87 -6.32 -23.05
CA GLU A 214 -6.67 -6.71 -24.23
C GLU A 214 -5.85 -6.73 -25.52
N ARG A 215 -4.82 -5.87 -25.64
CA ARG A 215 -3.92 -5.80 -26.80
C ARG A 215 -2.78 -6.81 -26.76
N GLU A 216 -2.31 -7.19 -25.57
CA GLU A 216 -1.32 -8.27 -25.39
C GLU A 216 -1.96 -9.65 -25.63
N GLY A 217 -3.22 -9.83 -25.21
CA GLY A 217 -3.98 -11.05 -25.45
C GLY A 217 -3.47 -12.26 -24.67
N GLY A 218 -3.58 -13.46 -25.28
CA GLY A 218 -3.25 -14.75 -24.65
C GLY A 218 -4.48 -15.49 -24.11
N GLU A 219 -4.25 -16.64 -23.48
CA GLU A 219 -5.33 -17.48 -22.96
C GLU A 219 -5.97 -16.88 -21.70
N GLY A 220 -7.26 -16.57 -21.78
CA GLY A 220 -8.02 -15.95 -20.71
C GLY A 220 -8.43 -16.93 -19.61
N VAL A 221 -7.54 -17.19 -18.65
CA VAL A 221 -7.75 -18.13 -17.53
C VAL A 221 -8.20 -17.49 -16.22
N ALA A 222 -8.12 -16.15 -16.10
CA ALA A 222 -8.53 -15.40 -14.91
C ALA A 222 -9.35 -14.16 -15.27
N THR A 223 -10.34 -13.82 -14.44
CA THR A 223 -11.30 -12.73 -14.67
C THR A 223 -10.75 -11.35 -14.30
N LEU A 224 -10.99 -10.35 -15.17
CA LEU A 224 -10.87 -8.93 -14.80
C LEU A 224 -12.19 -8.49 -14.15
N LEU A 225 -12.18 -8.22 -12.86
CA LEU A 225 -13.40 -7.95 -12.08
C LEU A 225 -14.14 -6.72 -12.62
N GLY A 226 -15.47 -6.75 -12.58
CA GLY A 226 -16.34 -5.70 -13.14
C GLY A 226 -16.31 -5.59 -14.67
N THR A 227 -15.72 -6.57 -15.38
CA THR A 227 -15.65 -6.60 -16.85
C THR A 227 -16.09 -7.96 -17.39
N ASN A 228 -16.27 -8.06 -18.70
CA ASN A 228 -16.47 -9.32 -19.42
C ASN A 228 -15.14 -9.91 -19.94
N VAL A 229 -13.99 -9.39 -19.50
CA VAL A 229 -12.66 -9.76 -19.99
C VAL A 229 -12.04 -10.83 -19.10
N ARG A 230 -11.47 -11.86 -19.71
CA ARG A 230 -10.57 -12.82 -19.06
C ARG A 230 -9.19 -12.71 -19.69
N ALA A 231 -8.13 -12.85 -18.89
CA ALA A 231 -6.74 -12.67 -19.30
C ALA A 231 -5.82 -13.75 -18.68
N PRO A 232 -4.57 -13.88 -19.15
CA PRO A 232 -3.55 -14.67 -18.48
C PRO A 232 -3.34 -14.22 -17.02
N LEU A 233 -2.96 -15.14 -16.14
CA LEU A 233 -2.81 -14.93 -14.69
C LEU A 233 -2.11 -13.61 -14.31
N ALA A 234 -0.92 -13.39 -14.88
CA ALA A 234 -0.08 -12.22 -14.62
C ALA A 234 -0.74 -10.89 -15.07
N ALA A 235 -1.54 -10.94 -16.13
CA ALA A 235 -2.23 -9.79 -16.69
C ALA A 235 -3.54 -9.47 -15.92
N ALA A 236 -4.27 -10.50 -15.50
CA ALA A 236 -5.44 -10.34 -14.61
C ALA A 236 -5.04 -9.76 -13.24
N ALA A 237 -3.96 -10.26 -12.64
CA ALA A 237 -3.40 -9.72 -11.39
C ALA A 237 -2.98 -8.24 -11.53
N LEU A 238 -2.33 -7.89 -12.64
CA LEU A 238 -1.96 -6.51 -12.97
C LEU A 238 -3.18 -5.57 -13.07
N ALA A 239 -4.20 -5.98 -13.83
CA ALA A 239 -5.39 -5.18 -14.06
C ALA A 239 -6.22 -5.00 -12.78
N ASN A 240 -6.52 -6.09 -12.07
CA ASN A 240 -7.33 -6.07 -10.85
C ASN A 240 -6.64 -5.30 -9.71
N GLY A 241 -5.32 -5.45 -9.54
CA GLY A 241 -4.54 -4.69 -8.55
C GLY A 241 -4.41 -3.21 -8.89
N THR A 242 -4.35 -2.86 -10.18
CA THR A 242 -4.41 -1.47 -10.63
C THR A 242 -5.78 -0.85 -10.33
N ALA A 243 -6.87 -1.58 -10.57
CA ALA A 243 -8.23 -1.09 -10.33
C ALA A 243 -8.51 -0.85 -8.84
N GLY A 244 -8.24 -1.81 -7.96
CA GLY A 244 -8.53 -1.65 -6.52
C GLY A 244 -7.70 -0.58 -5.81
N HIS A 245 -6.50 -0.30 -6.31
CA HIS A 245 -5.66 0.77 -5.76
C HIS A 245 -5.93 2.15 -6.40
N ALA A 246 -6.79 2.26 -7.41
CA ALA A 246 -7.01 3.51 -8.17
C ALA A 246 -7.72 4.60 -7.36
N LEU A 247 -8.54 4.19 -6.39
CA LEU A 247 -9.31 5.09 -5.55
C LEU A 247 -8.61 5.45 -4.23
N ASP A 248 -7.46 4.84 -3.93
CA ASP A 248 -6.80 4.92 -2.62
C ASP A 248 -7.79 4.57 -1.48
N TYR A 249 -8.66 3.59 -1.69
CA TYR A 249 -9.79 3.26 -0.79
C TYR A 249 -9.70 1.85 -0.18
N ASP A 250 -8.70 1.10 -0.61
CA ASP A 250 -8.21 -0.15 -0.05
C ASP A 250 -7.56 0.05 1.32
N ASP A 251 -7.52 -1.03 2.11
CA ASP A 251 -7.07 -1.03 3.50
C ASP A 251 -5.59 -0.69 3.71
N VAL A 252 -5.20 -0.52 4.98
CA VAL A 252 -3.80 -0.29 5.37
C VAL A 252 -3.45 -1.05 6.64
N THR A 253 -2.15 -1.34 6.85
CA THR A 253 -1.63 -1.81 8.14
C THR A 253 -0.30 -1.15 8.49
N ALA A 254 -0.02 -1.06 9.80
CA ALA A 254 1.17 -0.40 10.34
C ALA A 254 2.47 -1.10 9.94
N ASN A 255 2.48 -2.44 9.88
CA ASN A 255 3.69 -3.23 9.69
C ASN A 255 4.17 -3.30 8.23
N VAL A 256 3.27 -3.10 7.26
CA VAL A 256 3.64 -2.80 5.86
C VAL A 256 3.95 -1.30 5.68
N THR A 257 3.43 -0.42 6.55
CA THR A 257 3.39 1.05 6.34
C THR A 257 2.84 1.35 4.93
N GLY A 258 1.72 0.70 4.60
CA GLY A 258 1.17 0.64 3.26
C GLY A 258 -0.10 -0.20 3.24
N HIS A 259 -0.47 -0.67 2.05
CA HIS A 259 -1.74 -1.32 1.77
C HIS A 259 -1.54 -2.84 1.58
N PRO A 260 -1.87 -3.67 2.58
CA PRO A 260 -1.52 -5.09 2.55
C PRO A 260 -2.40 -5.91 1.60
N SER A 261 -3.71 -5.62 1.50
CA SER A 261 -4.61 -6.57 0.84
C SER A 261 -4.61 -6.47 -0.69
N ILE A 262 -4.30 -5.30 -1.25
CA ILE A 262 -4.43 -5.03 -2.69
C ILE A 262 -3.38 -5.68 -3.62
N PRO A 263 -2.13 -5.97 -3.21
CA PRO A 263 -1.24 -6.80 -4.02
C PRO A 263 -1.69 -8.27 -4.00
N LEU A 264 -2.18 -8.75 -2.84
CA LEU A 264 -2.46 -10.17 -2.61
C LEU A 264 -3.77 -10.63 -3.22
N MET A 265 -4.88 -9.90 -3.00
CA MET A 265 -6.21 -10.29 -3.48
C MET A 265 -6.23 -10.60 -4.99
N PRO A 266 -5.66 -9.76 -5.88
CA PRO A 266 -5.62 -10.05 -7.32
C PRO A 266 -4.83 -11.31 -7.68
N ALA A 267 -3.71 -11.56 -7.01
CA ALA A 267 -2.90 -12.75 -7.21
C ALA A 267 -3.63 -14.01 -6.74
N VAL A 268 -4.25 -13.95 -5.55
CA VAL A 268 -5.04 -15.03 -4.95
C VAL A 268 -6.24 -15.39 -5.82
N LEU A 269 -7.03 -14.42 -6.28
CA LEU A 269 -8.19 -14.69 -7.14
C LEU A 269 -7.77 -15.21 -8.52
N ALA A 270 -6.75 -14.63 -9.16
CA ALA A 270 -6.31 -15.09 -10.48
C ALA A 270 -5.81 -16.54 -10.44
N VAL A 271 -4.90 -16.85 -9.51
CA VAL A 271 -4.37 -18.21 -9.36
C VAL A 271 -5.49 -19.17 -8.90
N GLY A 272 -6.30 -18.74 -7.92
CA GLY A 272 -7.42 -19.51 -7.40
C GLY A 272 -8.44 -19.90 -8.48
N GLU A 273 -8.81 -18.98 -9.38
CA GLU A 273 -9.71 -19.25 -10.51
C GLU A 273 -9.13 -20.33 -11.44
N SER A 274 -7.83 -20.25 -11.74
CA SER A 274 -7.17 -21.20 -12.66
C SER A 274 -7.04 -22.62 -12.10
N VAL A 275 -6.89 -22.78 -10.78
CA VAL A 275 -6.78 -24.10 -10.13
C VAL A 275 -8.11 -24.63 -9.58
N GLY A 276 -9.20 -23.86 -9.69
CA GLY A 276 -10.50 -24.21 -9.11
C GLY A 276 -10.46 -24.29 -7.57
N ALA A 277 -9.76 -23.35 -6.93
CA ALA A 277 -9.58 -23.33 -5.47
C ALA A 277 -10.91 -23.12 -4.74
N SER A 278 -11.04 -23.73 -3.56
CA SER A 278 -12.14 -23.39 -2.65
C SER A 278 -11.96 -22.00 -2.06
N GLY A 279 -13.05 -21.37 -1.62
CA GLY A 279 -13.00 -20.10 -0.90
C GLY A 279 -12.22 -20.19 0.42
N ALA A 280 -12.21 -21.38 1.06
CA ALA A 280 -11.38 -21.64 2.24
C ALA A 280 -9.87 -21.67 1.91
N ASP A 281 -9.48 -22.25 0.77
CA ASP A 281 -8.08 -22.22 0.28
C ASP A 281 -7.65 -20.79 -0.09
N VAL A 282 -8.55 -20.02 -0.71
CA VAL A 282 -8.37 -18.59 -1.02
C VAL A 282 -8.14 -17.74 0.23
N VAL A 283 -8.98 -17.89 1.27
CA VAL A 283 -8.80 -17.21 2.56
C VAL A 283 -7.47 -17.62 3.20
N ALA A 284 -7.12 -18.91 3.18
CA ALA A 284 -5.87 -19.40 3.76
C ALA A 284 -4.62 -18.89 3.02
N ALA A 285 -4.65 -18.82 1.68
CA ALA A 285 -3.56 -18.30 0.87
C ALA A 285 -3.37 -16.79 1.03
N PHE A 286 -4.47 -16.04 1.05
CA PHE A 286 -4.45 -14.61 1.38
C PHE A 286 -3.80 -14.37 2.74
N LEU A 287 -4.20 -15.09 3.79
CA LEU A 287 -3.67 -14.90 5.14
C LEU A 287 -2.20 -15.31 5.28
N VAL A 288 -1.78 -16.41 4.65
CA VAL A 288 -0.36 -16.80 4.63
C VAL A 288 0.50 -15.74 3.93
N GLY A 289 0.04 -15.20 2.80
CA GLY A 289 0.73 -14.09 2.15
C GLY A 289 0.81 -12.84 3.03
N PHE A 290 -0.32 -12.46 3.65
CA PHE A 290 -0.46 -11.27 4.51
C PHE A 290 0.52 -11.33 5.68
N GLU A 291 0.59 -12.49 6.35
CA GLU A 291 1.53 -12.73 7.44
C GLU A 291 2.98 -12.57 6.97
N VAL A 292 3.33 -13.14 5.82
CA VAL A 292 4.70 -13.06 5.25
C VAL A 292 5.10 -11.61 4.96
N GLU A 293 4.28 -10.84 4.23
CA GLU A 293 4.64 -9.45 3.94
C GLU A 293 4.67 -8.56 5.19
N CYS A 294 3.84 -8.85 6.21
CA CYS A 294 3.84 -8.10 7.46
C CYS A 294 5.07 -8.42 8.32
N LYS A 295 5.50 -9.68 8.46
CA LYS A 295 6.73 -10.03 9.17
C LYS A 295 7.97 -9.47 8.46
N VAL A 296 8.03 -9.55 7.13
CA VAL A 296 9.11 -8.91 6.35
C VAL A 296 9.05 -7.39 6.51
N GLY A 297 7.86 -6.78 6.49
CA GLY A 297 7.67 -5.35 6.72
C GLY A 297 8.17 -4.86 8.09
N ARG A 298 7.94 -5.65 9.15
CA ARG A 298 8.54 -5.39 10.48
C ARG A 298 10.07 -5.39 10.43
N ALA A 299 10.67 -6.34 9.70
CA ALA A 299 12.12 -6.39 9.51
C ALA A 299 12.67 -5.27 8.62
N MET A 300 11.86 -4.71 7.71
CA MET A 300 12.23 -3.54 6.90
C MET A 300 12.33 -2.24 7.71
N GLY A 301 11.64 -2.14 8.84
CA GLY A 301 11.58 -0.89 9.61
C GLY A 301 10.89 0.26 8.84
N ARG A 302 10.90 1.46 9.42
CA ARG A 302 10.29 2.66 8.84
C ARG A 302 11.22 3.36 7.85
N SER A 303 12.54 3.18 7.98
CA SER A 303 13.53 3.81 7.10
C SER A 303 13.38 3.41 5.63
N HIS A 304 12.94 2.18 5.35
CA HIS A 304 12.62 1.72 3.99
C HIS A 304 11.60 2.64 3.29
N TYR A 305 10.46 2.90 3.94
CA TYR A 305 9.45 3.83 3.45
C TYR A 305 9.97 5.27 3.42
N ALA A 306 10.72 5.69 4.44
CA ALA A 306 11.30 7.03 4.55
C ALA A 306 12.27 7.36 3.40
N ARG A 307 13.04 6.39 2.92
CA ARG A 307 13.95 6.49 1.76
C ARG A 307 13.24 6.74 0.42
N GLY A 308 11.91 6.59 0.36
CA GLY A 308 11.10 6.88 -0.83
C GLY A 308 10.51 5.65 -1.51
N PHE A 309 10.77 4.43 -1.02
CA PHE A 309 10.12 3.22 -1.54
C PHE A 309 8.62 3.19 -1.19
N HIS A 310 7.82 2.60 -2.08
CA HIS A 310 6.41 2.33 -1.82
C HIS A 310 6.26 0.93 -1.20
N SER A 311 6.17 0.86 0.13
CA SER A 311 6.25 -0.40 0.87
C SER A 311 5.14 -1.40 0.54
N THR A 312 3.93 -0.92 0.21
CA THR A 312 2.84 -1.68 -0.44
C THR A 312 3.31 -2.62 -1.55
N THR A 313 4.31 -2.22 -2.35
CA THR A 313 4.61 -2.90 -3.62
C THR A 313 5.95 -3.62 -3.61
N THR A 314 6.87 -3.20 -2.74
CA THR A 314 8.07 -3.98 -2.41
C THR A 314 7.73 -5.19 -1.53
N LEU A 315 6.91 -5.02 -0.50
CA LEU A 315 6.46 -6.11 0.39
C LEU A 315 5.35 -6.94 -0.27
N GLY A 316 4.41 -6.29 -0.94
CA GLY A 316 3.30 -6.94 -1.63
C GLY A 316 3.72 -7.96 -2.69
N ALA A 317 4.88 -7.78 -3.33
CA ALA A 317 5.43 -8.76 -4.26
C ALA A 317 5.77 -10.10 -3.56
N LEU A 318 6.31 -10.04 -2.33
CA LEU A 318 6.62 -11.22 -1.52
C LEU A 318 5.36 -11.89 -0.97
N GLY A 319 4.41 -11.10 -0.43
CA GLY A 319 3.12 -11.63 0.04
C GLY A 319 2.31 -12.28 -1.10
N SER A 320 2.29 -11.67 -2.28
CA SER A 320 1.65 -12.22 -3.47
C SER A 320 2.32 -13.51 -3.96
N ALA A 321 3.66 -13.59 -3.90
CA ALA A 321 4.39 -14.82 -4.22
C ALA A 321 4.04 -15.94 -3.22
N ALA A 322 4.11 -15.66 -1.91
CA ALA A 322 3.78 -16.61 -0.85
C ALA A 322 2.33 -17.14 -0.94
N ALA A 323 1.38 -16.30 -1.35
CA ALA A 323 0.02 -16.71 -1.62
C ALA A 323 -0.11 -17.58 -2.90
N ALA A 324 0.55 -17.18 -3.98
CA ALA A 324 0.49 -17.88 -5.27
C ALA A 324 1.14 -19.28 -5.23
N VAL A 325 2.34 -19.41 -4.64
CA VAL A 325 3.04 -20.71 -4.52
C VAL A 325 2.24 -21.72 -3.69
N ARG A 326 1.49 -21.25 -2.69
CA ARG A 326 0.61 -22.09 -1.87
C ARG A 326 -0.58 -22.62 -2.67
N LEU A 327 -1.25 -21.77 -3.46
CA LEU A 327 -2.37 -22.19 -4.31
C LEU A 327 -1.92 -23.14 -5.43
N LEU A 328 -0.74 -22.89 -6.01
CA LEU A 328 -0.09 -23.77 -6.99
C LEU A 328 0.52 -25.05 -6.37
N ARG A 329 0.55 -25.14 -5.03
CA ARG A 329 1.10 -26.28 -4.25
C ARG A 329 2.56 -26.61 -4.60
N LEU A 330 3.37 -25.58 -4.83
CA LEU A 330 4.79 -25.74 -5.14
C LEU A 330 5.57 -26.31 -3.95
N ASP A 331 6.65 -27.05 -4.21
CA ASP A 331 7.50 -27.61 -3.16
C ASP A 331 8.34 -26.54 -2.43
N ARG A 332 9.10 -26.94 -1.38
CA ARG A 332 9.91 -25.99 -0.59
C ARG A 332 11.04 -25.32 -1.39
N GLY A 333 11.66 -26.02 -2.34
CA GLY A 333 12.70 -25.47 -3.19
C GLY A 333 12.14 -24.48 -4.22
N GLN A 334 11.03 -24.84 -4.87
CA GLN A 334 10.26 -23.94 -5.73
C GLN A 334 9.75 -22.71 -4.95
N THR A 335 9.33 -22.89 -3.69
CA THR A 335 8.91 -21.79 -2.81
C THR A 335 10.09 -20.83 -2.54
N GLY A 336 11.28 -21.34 -2.22
CA GLY A 336 12.49 -20.53 -2.06
C GLY A 336 12.86 -19.76 -3.34
N ASN A 337 12.83 -20.45 -4.49
CA ASN A 337 13.06 -19.84 -5.80
C ASN A 337 12.08 -18.69 -6.08
N ALA A 338 10.78 -18.90 -5.84
CA ALA A 338 9.75 -17.88 -6.05
C ALA A 338 9.96 -16.63 -5.18
N LEU A 339 10.35 -16.79 -3.90
CA LEU A 339 10.73 -15.66 -3.04
C LEU A 339 11.97 -14.94 -3.58
N GLY A 340 12.95 -15.70 -4.09
CA GLY A 340 14.14 -15.21 -4.78
C GLY A 340 13.82 -14.30 -5.96
N ILE A 341 12.97 -14.79 -6.86
CA ILE A 341 12.53 -14.09 -8.08
C ILE A 341 11.67 -12.87 -7.72
N ALA A 342 10.70 -13.03 -6.80
CA ALA A 342 9.82 -11.96 -6.36
C ALA A 342 10.58 -10.78 -5.73
N SER A 343 11.61 -11.06 -4.91
CA SER A 343 12.48 -10.03 -4.33
C SER A 343 13.20 -9.19 -5.38
N SER A 344 13.53 -9.77 -6.54
CA SER A 344 14.18 -9.06 -7.65
C SER A 344 13.19 -8.30 -8.54
N MET A 345 11.90 -8.63 -8.48
CA MET A 345 10.80 -7.91 -9.15
C MET A 345 10.15 -6.84 -8.26
N ALA A 346 10.42 -6.88 -6.95
CA ALA A 346 9.88 -5.98 -5.94
C ALA A 346 10.38 -4.53 -6.13
N GLY A 347 9.46 -3.60 -6.37
CA GLY A 347 9.81 -2.20 -6.63
C GLY A 347 8.62 -1.25 -6.49
N GLY A 348 8.92 0.04 -6.41
CA GLY A 348 7.92 1.12 -6.29
C GLY A 348 8.48 2.36 -5.61
N LEU A 349 7.98 3.54 -6.00
CA LEU A 349 8.47 4.84 -5.55
C LEU A 349 7.33 5.79 -5.17
N ARG A 350 7.45 6.37 -3.98
CA ARG A 350 6.51 7.37 -3.41
C ARG A 350 6.44 8.67 -4.20
N ALA A 351 7.46 8.98 -5.01
CA ALA A 351 7.48 10.15 -5.90
C ALA A 351 6.31 10.15 -6.91
N ASN A 352 5.68 9.00 -7.15
CA ASN A 352 4.52 8.87 -8.04
C ASN A 352 3.15 9.10 -7.37
N PHE A 353 3.09 9.45 -6.07
CA PHE A 353 1.84 9.63 -5.35
C PHE A 353 1.05 10.86 -5.87
N GLY A 354 -0.25 10.68 -6.09
CA GLY A 354 -1.10 11.65 -6.82
C GLY A 354 -1.08 11.48 -8.35
N SER A 355 -0.45 10.44 -8.90
CA SER A 355 -0.53 10.08 -10.32
C SER A 355 -1.10 8.68 -10.53
N MET A 356 -1.51 8.37 -11.78
CA MET A 356 -1.94 7.03 -12.20
C MET A 356 -0.86 5.94 -12.01
N THR A 357 0.40 6.33 -11.78
CA THR A 357 1.48 5.38 -11.51
C THR A 357 1.41 4.81 -10.08
N LYS A 358 0.69 5.43 -9.12
CA LYS A 358 0.48 4.81 -7.79
C LYS A 358 -0.28 3.48 -7.90
N PRO A 359 -1.50 3.42 -8.49
CA PRO A 359 -2.23 2.15 -8.66
C PRO A 359 -1.47 1.10 -9.48
N LEU A 360 -0.79 1.51 -10.56
CA LEU A 360 0.00 0.61 -11.40
C LEU A 360 1.07 -0.16 -10.61
N GLN A 361 1.67 0.44 -9.58
CA GLN A 361 2.68 -0.24 -8.77
C GLN A 361 2.07 -1.40 -7.95
N ALA A 362 0.84 -1.27 -7.45
CA ALA A 362 0.15 -2.34 -6.73
C ALA A 362 -0.21 -3.51 -7.66
N GLY A 363 -0.74 -3.21 -8.85
CA GLY A 363 -0.93 -4.21 -9.91
C GLY A 363 0.38 -4.92 -10.31
N ASN A 364 1.48 -4.18 -10.42
CA ASN A 364 2.79 -4.77 -10.70
C ASN A 364 3.31 -5.67 -9.56
N ALA A 365 3.01 -5.37 -8.30
CA ALA A 365 3.37 -6.24 -7.18
C ALA A 365 2.58 -7.56 -7.20
N ALA A 366 1.27 -7.49 -7.47
CA ALA A 366 0.43 -8.69 -7.68
C ALA A 366 0.96 -9.54 -8.85
N ARG A 367 1.23 -8.88 -10.00
CA ARG A 367 1.84 -9.51 -11.18
C ARG A 367 3.19 -10.17 -10.86
N ALA A 368 4.05 -9.50 -10.10
CA ALA A 368 5.38 -9.99 -9.74
C ALA A 368 5.29 -11.29 -8.94
N GLY A 369 4.41 -11.37 -7.94
CA GLY A 369 4.22 -12.58 -7.15
C GLY A 369 3.72 -13.77 -7.99
N VAL A 370 2.74 -13.53 -8.87
CA VAL A 370 2.22 -14.55 -9.80
C VAL A 370 3.31 -15.03 -10.77
N VAL A 371 4.04 -14.10 -11.41
CA VAL A 371 5.12 -14.44 -12.36
C VAL A 371 6.25 -15.20 -11.66
N ALA A 372 6.64 -14.80 -10.44
CA ALA A 372 7.68 -15.47 -9.68
C ALA A 372 7.31 -16.91 -9.32
N ALA A 373 6.04 -17.15 -8.93
CA ALA A 373 5.54 -18.49 -8.64
C ALA A 373 5.50 -19.38 -9.91
N LEU A 374 5.03 -18.85 -11.04
CA LEU A 374 5.01 -19.58 -12.32
C LEU A 374 6.43 -19.88 -12.84
N LEU A 375 7.36 -18.93 -12.74
CA LEU A 375 8.76 -19.17 -13.12
C LEU A 375 9.40 -20.26 -12.24
N ALA A 376 9.17 -20.25 -10.93
CA ALA A 376 9.66 -21.28 -10.03
C ALA A 376 9.00 -22.66 -10.28
N GLN A 377 7.74 -22.68 -10.69
CA GLN A 377 7.03 -23.90 -11.11
C GLN A 377 7.73 -24.57 -12.31
N GLU A 378 8.16 -23.77 -13.29
CA GLU A 378 8.96 -24.18 -14.46
C GLU A 378 10.46 -24.41 -14.15
N GLY A 379 10.86 -24.34 -12.88
CA GLY A 379 12.24 -24.65 -12.44
C GLY A 379 13.23 -23.49 -12.55
N PHE A 380 12.78 -22.25 -12.76
CA PHE A 380 13.64 -21.07 -12.66
C PHE A 380 14.14 -20.90 -11.21
N THR A 381 15.42 -20.55 -11.03
CA THR A 381 16.07 -20.51 -9.71
C THR A 381 16.14 -19.11 -9.08
N GLY A 382 16.14 -19.08 -7.75
CA GLY A 382 16.37 -17.89 -6.93
C GLY A 382 17.55 -18.08 -5.97
N GLY A 383 17.81 -17.10 -5.09
CA GLY A 383 18.83 -17.21 -4.05
C GLY A 383 18.30 -17.82 -2.75
N ASP A 384 19.01 -18.80 -2.21
CA ASP A 384 18.61 -19.56 -1.00
C ASP A 384 18.53 -18.70 0.29
N ASP A 385 19.21 -17.56 0.30
CA ASP A 385 19.28 -16.60 1.42
C ASP A 385 18.69 -15.22 1.05
N ILE A 386 17.74 -15.15 0.11
CA ILE A 386 17.31 -13.87 -0.48
C ILE A 386 16.84 -12.83 0.54
N LEU A 387 16.26 -13.20 1.69
CA LEU A 387 15.83 -12.22 2.71
C LEU A 387 16.98 -11.75 3.60
N ASP A 388 17.87 -12.67 4.00
CA ASP A 388 18.81 -12.54 5.11
C ASP A 388 20.30 -12.63 4.75
N GLY A 389 20.62 -12.90 3.49
CA GLY A 389 21.96 -12.98 2.95
C GLY A 389 22.74 -11.65 2.97
N PRO A 390 24.06 -11.67 2.65
CA PRO A 390 24.90 -10.48 2.68
C PRO A 390 24.44 -9.37 1.70
N PHE A 391 23.71 -9.74 0.64
CA PHE A 391 23.05 -8.85 -0.31
C PHE A 391 21.51 -9.01 -0.29
N GLY A 392 20.96 -9.60 0.78
CA GLY A 392 19.55 -9.93 0.91
C GLY A 392 18.63 -8.70 0.93
N PHE A 393 17.36 -8.95 0.59
CA PHE A 393 16.29 -7.98 0.40
C PHE A 393 16.20 -6.96 1.54
N VAL A 394 16.18 -7.42 2.79
CA VAL A 394 16.06 -6.53 3.95
C VAL A 394 17.23 -5.55 4.00
N ARG A 395 18.46 -6.04 3.82
CA ARG A 395 19.67 -5.22 3.87
C ARG A 395 19.84 -4.30 2.65
N ALA A 396 19.35 -4.69 1.48
CA ALA A 396 19.41 -3.86 0.27
C ALA A 396 18.39 -2.70 0.33
N PHE A 397 17.14 -3.02 0.70
CA PHE A 397 16.03 -2.07 0.68
C PHE A 397 15.86 -1.27 2.00
N SER A 398 16.44 -1.73 3.12
CA SER A 398 16.46 -1.04 4.41
C SER A 398 17.89 -0.79 4.95
N PRO A 399 18.23 0.45 5.36
CA PRO A 399 19.46 0.73 6.09
C PRO A 399 19.40 0.15 7.51
N ALA A 400 20.56 -0.25 8.05
CA ALA A 400 20.69 -0.89 9.35
C ALA A 400 20.47 0.02 10.58
N GLU A 401 19.70 1.11 10.45
CA GLU A 401 19.34 2.02 11.54
C GLU A 401 18.09 1.54 12.31
N ASP A 402 17.11 0.99 11.59
CA ASP A 402 15.89 0.38 12.17
C ASP A 402 15.43 -0.92 11.48
N GLY A 403 16.13 -1.37 10.42
CA GLY A 403 15.91 -2.68 9.83
C GLY A 403 16.55 -3.81 10.65
N ASP A 404 15.79 -4.84 10.98
CA ASP A 404 16.19 -5.98 11.83
C ASP A 404 15.63 -7.30 11.28
N ILE A 405 16.51 -8.12 10.69
CA ILE A 405 16.14 -9.39 10.06
C ILE A 405 15.57 -10.41 11.05
N GLU A 406 15.92 -10.31 12.35
CA GLU A 406 15.41 -11.21 13.39
C GLU A 406 13.90 -10.98 13.67
N GLN A 407 13.29 -9.91 13.12
CA GLN A 407 11.84 -9.71 13.13
C GLN A 407 11.09 -10.60 12.12
N VAL A 408 11.78 -11.24 11.16
CA VAL A 408 11.18 -12.22 10.22
C VAL A 408 11.03 -13.56 10.93
N GLY A 409 9.97 -13.67 11.73
CA GLY A 409 9.69 -14.85 12.55
C GLY A 409 8.41 -14.69 13.36
N GLY A 410 8.16 -15.64 14.28
CA GLY A 410 6.96 -15.61 15.13
C GLY A 410 5.66 -15.60 14.33
N PHE A 411 5.63 -16.33 13.21
CA PHE A 411 4.48 -16.41 12.31
C PHE A 411 3.27 -17.01 13.03
N GLY A 412 2.13 -16.34 12.93
CA GLY A 412 0.85 -16.76 13.48
C GLY A 412 0.70 -16.62 15.01
N ASP A 413 1.68 -16.03 15.71
CA ASP A 413 1.65 -15.82 17.17
C ASP A 413 2.10 -14.40 17.58
N PRO A 414 1.18 -13.42 17.61
CA PRO A 414 -0.14 -13.45 16.98
C PRO A 414 -0.05 -13.34 15.46
N TRP A 415 -1.16 -13.67 14.79
CA TRP A 415 -1.34 -13.32 13.38
C TRP A 415 -1.41 -11.79 13.21
N GLU A 416 -0.66 -11.27 12.26
CA GLU A 416 -0.52 -9.83 11.97
C GLU A 416 -1.88 -9.22 11.55
N VAL A 417 -2.75 -10.02 10.92
CA VAL A 417 -4.14 -9.68 10.57
C VAL A 417 -5.06 -9.45 11.77
N VAL A 418 -4.66 -9.93 12.96
CA VAL A 418 -5.38 -9.77 14.23
C VAL A 418 -4.69 -8.72 15.11
N SER A 419 -3.37 -8.78 15.21
CA SER A 419 -2.57 -7.82 15.98
C SER A 419 -1.24 -7.55 15.26
N PRO A 420 -0.98 -6.32 14.77
CA PRO A 420 -1.72 -5.09 15.05
C PRO A 420 -3.05 -4.94 14.31
N GLY A 421 -3.34 -5.80 13.34
CA GLY A 421 -4.60 -5.79 12.59
C GLY A 421 -4.60 -4.93 11.33
N ILE A 422 -5.79 -4.78 10.75
CA ILE A 422 -6.06 -4.02 9.51
C ILE A 422 -6.90 -2.78 9.84
N SER A 423 -6.58 -1.66 9.19
CA SER A 423 -7.46 -0.50 9.13
C SER A 423 -8.21 -0.45 7.79
N VAL A 424 -9.50 -0.75 7.81
CA VAL A 424 -10.37 -0.59 6.63
C VAL A 424 -10.70 0.89 6.46
N LYS A 425 -10.41 1.44 5.27
CA LYS A 425 -10.66 2.84 4.96
C LYS A 425 -12.16 3.15 4.87
N LYS A 426 -12.61 4.17 5.62
CA LYS A 426 -13.98 4.72 5.54
C LYS A 426 -14.15 5.79 4.45
N TYR A 427 -13.07 6.44 4.05
CA TYR A 427 -13.04 7.51 3.05
C TYR A 427 -12.08 7.17 1.89
N PRO A 428 -12.40 7.47 0.61
CA PRO A 428 -11.57 7.12 -0.56
C PRO A 428 -10.39 8.08 -0.75
N CYS A 429 -9.50 8.11 0.24
CA CYS A 429 -8.33 8.98 0.30
C CYS A 429 -7.27 8.44 1.28
N CYS A 430 -6.12 9.13 1.36
CA CYS A 430 -5.00 8.74 2.20
C CYS A 430 -5.38 8.62 3.70
N PHE A 431 -5.08 7.46 4.30
CA PHE A 431 -5.51 7.11 5.67
C PHE A 431 -5.09 8.12 6.75
N VAL A 432 -3.98 8.83 6.55
CA VAL A 432 -3.50 9.87 7.47
C VAL A 432 -4.53 10.99 7.67
N SER A 433 -5.40 11.24 6.69
CA SER A 433 -6.49 12.22 6.82
C SER A 433 -7.73 11.72 7.55
N HIS A 434 -7.89 10.41 7.80
CA HIS A 434 -9.17 9.83 8.25
C HIS A 434 -9.54 10.30 9.66
N ARG A 435 -8.56 10.41 10.57
CA ARG A 435 -8.76 10.97 11.92
C ARG A 435 -9.24 12.44 11.87
N ALA A 436 -8.73 13.23 10.93
CA ALA A 436 -9.16 14.61 10.73
C ALA A 436 -10.57 14.70 10.12
N ALA A 437 -10.89 13.81 9.18
CA ALA A 437 -12.25 13.68 8.62
C ALA A 437 -13.26 13.28 9.70
N ASP A 438 -12.97 12.25 10.50
CA ASP A 438 -13.82 11.81 11.62
C ASP A 438 -14.03 12.94 12.64
N ALA A 439 -12.96 13.65 13.03
CA ALA A 439 -13.06 14.80 13.93
C ALA A 439 -13.92 15.92 13.35
N THR A 440 -13.73 16.26 12.06
CA THR A 440 -14.47 17.32 11.37
C THR A 440 -15.96 16.97 11.24
N LEU A 441 -16.28 15.75 10.81
CA LEU A 441 -17.65 15.28 10.65
C LEU A 441 -18.38 15.16 12.01
N ALA A 442 -17.67 14.78 13.07
CA ALA A 442 -18.21 14.83 14.43
C ALA A 442 -18.57 16.26 14.86
N LEU A 443 -17.68 17.24 14.63
CA LEU A 443 -17.96 18.65 14.96
C LEU A 443 -19.12 19.25 14.15
N ILE A 444 -19.26 18.87 12.87
CA ILE A 444 -20.43 19.24 12.03
C ILE A 444 -21.71 18.66 12.64
N SER A 445 -21.72 17.39 13.00
CA SER A 445 -22.88 16.72 13.60
C SER A 445 -23.24 17.28 14.99
N GLU A 446 -22.25 17.57 15.83
CA GLU A 446 -22.43 18.04 17.21
C GLU A 446 -22.82 19.52 17.31
N HIS A 447 -22.46 20.35 16.33
CA HIS A 447 -22.65 21.81 16.38
C HIS A 447 -23.41 22.43 15.21
N GLY A 448 -23.70 21.69 14.14
CA GLY A 448 -24.35 22.22 12.94
C GLY A 448 -23.52 23.27 12.20
N ILE A 449 -22.19 23.19 12.26
CA ILE A 449 -21.28 24.19 11.70
C ILE A 449 -21.10 24.00 10.17
N GLY A 450 -21.33 25.05 9.39
CA GLY A 450 -21.12 25.09 7.93
C GLY A 450 -19.81 25.78 7.53
N ALA A 451 -19.31 25.49 6.31
CA ALA A 451 -18.08 26.06 5.76
C ALA A 451 -18.03 27.60 5.73
N GLU A 452 -19.18 28.26 5.60
CA GLU A 452 -19.31 29.71 5.61
C GLU A 452 -19.04 30.34 6.99
N GLN A 453 -19.24 29.57 8.07
CA GLN A 453 -19.00 29.99 9.46
C GLN A 453 -17.55 29.74 9.90
N VAL A 454 -16.71 29.15 9.06
CA VAL A 454 -15.32 28.81 9.39
C VAL A 454 -14.37 29.95 9.05
N GLU A 455 -13.73 30.54 10.05
CA GLU A 455 -12.63 31.49 9.87
C GLU A 455 -11.33 30.74 9.55
N ARG A 456 -10.97 29.73 10.36
CA ARG A 456 -9.71 28.99 10.29
C ARG A 456 -9.88 27.58 10.88
N VAL A 457 -9.09 26.62 10.43
CA VAL A 457 -9.04 25.26 10.99
C VAL A 457 -7.60 24.86 11.25
N GLU A 458 -7.25 24.58 12.50
CA GLU A 458 -5.97 23.95 12.85
C GLU A 458 -6.13 22.42 12.84
N VAL A 459 -5.18 21.71 12.23
CA VAL A 459 -5.13 20.24 12.24
C VAL A 459 -3.82 19.80 12.89
N HIS A 460 -3.86 19.54 14.19
CA HIS A 460 -2.71 19.18 15.00
C HIS A 460 -2.34 17.70 14.83
N LEU A 461 -1.08 17.46 14.46
CA LEU A 461 -0.53 16.15 14.13
C LEU A 461 0.74 15.89 14.95
N PRO A 462 0.95 14.67 15.48
CA PRO A 462 2.17 14.33 16.22
C PRO A 462 3.41 14.29 15.31
N ASN A 463 4.59 14.42 15.92
CA ASN A 463 5.87 13.93 15.40
C ASN A 463 6.33 14.46 14.03
N GLY A 464 6.27 15.77 13.82
CA GLY A 464 6.98 16.42 12.70
C GLY A 464 6.44 16.03 11.31
N GLN A 465 5.23 15.48 11.24
CA GLN A 465 4.62 14.97 10.00
C GLN A 465 4.32 16.06 8.97
N VAL A 466 4.19 17.32 9.41
CA VAL A 466 3.94 18.47 8.54
C VAL A 466 5.25 19.03 7.99
N SER A 467 5.37 19.06 6.67
CA SER A 467 6.51 19.61 5.94
C SER A 467 6.50 21.15 5.91
N ALA A 468 7.64 21.75 5.56
CA ALA A 468 7.73 23.20 5.32
C ALA A 468 6.85 23.71 4.16
N THR A 469 6.31 22.83 3.31
CA THR A 469 5.35 23.17 2.26
C THR A 469 3.88 22.97 2.67
N GLY A 470 3.62 22.49 3.90
CA GLY A 470 2.28 22.17 4.41
C GLY A 470 1.74 20.81 3.98
N GLY A 471 2.57 19.95 3.37
CA GLY A 471 2.22 18.55 3.11
C GLY A 471 2.34 17.71 4.40
N VAL A 472 1.62 16.60 4.50
CA VAL A 472 1.54 15.77 5.72
C VAL A 472 1.93 14.32 5.41
N GLY A 473 3.17 13.94 5.72
CA GLY A 473 3.69 12.58 5.46
C GLY A 473 3.53 12.13 4.00
N PRO A 474 2.65 11.14 3.67
CA PRO A 474 2.32 10.77 2.29
C PRO A 474 1.49 11.81 1.52
N MET A 475 0.84 12.75 2.20
CA MET A 475 -0.05 13.75 1.61
C MET A 475 0.76 14.95 1.11
N ILE A 476 1.43 14.76 -0.03
CA ILE A 476 2.40 15.70 -0.60
C ILE A 476 1.76 16.88 -1.37
N HIS A 477 0.43 16.94 -1.47
CA HIS A 477 -0.31 17.91 -2.30
C HIS A 477 -1.14 18.89 -1.43
N PRO A 478 -0.55 19.93 -0.83
CA PRO A 478 -1.25 20.88 0.06
C PRO A 478 -2.20 21.86 -0.67
N ARG A 479 -2.13 21.90 -2.01
CA ARG A 479 -2.92 22.79 -2.89
C ARG A 479 -3.38 22.04 -4.15
N PRO A 480 -4.15 20.94 -4.00
CA PRO A 480 -4.49 20.06 -5.10
C PRO A 480 -5.33 20.78 -6.16
N GLN A 481 -5.06 20.47 -7.41
CA GLN A 481 -5.79 20.94 -8.60
C GLN A 481 -6.59 19.80 -9.25
N THR A 482 -6.25 18.55 -8.97
CA THR A 482 -6.94 17.35 -9.48
C THR A 482 -7.50 16.48 -8.35
N GLY A 483 -8.45 15.60 -8.69
CA GLY A 483 -9.00 14.57 -7.82
C GLY A 483 -7.94 13.62 -7.25
N LEU A 484 -6.99 13.21 -8.08
CA LEU A 484 -5.88 12.35 -7.67
C LEU A 484 -4.96 13.05 -6.65
N GLU A 485 -4.68 14.35 -6.81
CA GLU A 485 -3.96 15.13 -5.81
C GLU A 485 -4.79 15.34 -4.53
N GLY A 486 -6.10 15.55 -4.66
CA GLY A 486 -7.05 15.73 -3.56
C GLY A 486 -7.07 14.57 -2.57
N LYS A 487 -6.94 13.32 -3.07
CA LYS A 487 -6.78 12.10 -2.25
C LYS A 487 -5.55 12.14 -1.34
N PHE A 488 -4.55 12.97 -1.64
CA PHE A 488 -3.29 13.13 -0.91
C PHE A 488 -3.13 14.57 -0.36
N SER A 489 -4.22 15.16 0.13
CA SER A 489 -4.26 16.51 0.68
C SER A 489 -5.08 16.58 1.97
N MET A 490 -4.42 16.84 3.12
CA MET A 490 -5.11 17.01 4.41
C MET A 490 -6.12 18.16 4.34
N GLN A 491 -5.68 19.28 3.76
CA GLN A 491 -6.46 20.49 3.61
C GLN A 491 -7.73 20.23 2.80
N TYR A 492 -7.64 19.42 1.73
CA TYR A 492 -8.79 19.12 0.90
C TYR A 492 -9.81 18.23 1.58
N VAL A 493 -9.37 17.18 2.27
CA VAL A 493 -10.28 16.26 2.97
C VAL A 493 -11.09 16.99 4.05
N VAL A 494 -10.44 17.83 4.86
CA VAL A 494 -11.13 18.67 5.87
C VAL A 494 -12.04 19.70 5.21
N ALA A 495 -11.58 20.38 4.15
CA ALA A 495 -12.40 21.35 3.43
C ALA A 495 -13.64 20.72 2.77
N SER A 496 -13.53 19.50 2.22
CA SER A 496 -14.66 18.79 1.62
C SER A 496 -15.66 18.34 2.67
N ALA A 497 -15.20 17.80 3.80
CA ALA A 497 -16.08 17.45 4.92
C ALA A 497 -16.91 18.65 5.38
N LEU A 498 -16.31 19.84 5.51
CA LEU A 498 -16.99 21.09 5.87
C LEU A 498 -17.96 21.64 4.82
N LEU A 499 -17.68 21.41 3.53
CA LEU A 499 -18.51 21.91 2.43
C LEU A 499 -19.70 21.00 2.12
N ASP A 500 -19.50 19.68 2.22
CA ASP A 500 -20.41 18.68 1.69
C ASP A 500 -21.09 17.86 2.82
N GLY A 501 -20.60 17.95 4.06
CA GLY A 501 -21.10 17.16 5.20
C GLY A 501 -20.69 15.67 5.16
N GLU A 502 -19.95 15.25 4.15
CA GLU A 502 -19.47 13.88 3.94
C GLU A 502 -18.15 13.85 3.14
N VAL A 503 -17.53 12.66 3.07
CA VAL A 503 -16.36 12.40 2.21
C VAL A 503 -16.57 11.07 1.49
N LYS A 504 -16.95 11.13 0.22
CA LYS A 504 -17.33 10.03 -0.67
C LYS A 504 -16.64 10.18 -2.04
N PHE A 505 -16.97 9.32 -3.01
CA PHE A 505 -16.35 9.37 -4.35
C PHE A 505 -16.49 10.73 -5.08
N PRO A 506 -17.67 11.39 -5.14
CA PRO A 506 -17.83 12.62 -5.93
C PRO A 506 -16.98 13.78 -5.45
N ASN A 507 -16.56 13.76 -4.17
CA ASN A 507 -15.66 14.76 -3.60
C ASN A 507 -14.27 14.73 -4.26
N PHE A 508 -13.85 13.59 -4.83
CA PHE A 508 -12.55 13.46 -5.50
C PHE A 508 -12.64 13.54 -7.03
N ASP A 509 -13.71 14.10 -7.58
CA ASP A 509 -13.74 14.54 -8.97
C ASP A 509 -12.91 15.83 -9.15
N ASP A 510 -12.21 15.98 -10.28
CA ASP A 510 -11.47 17.21 -10.61
C ASP A 510 -12.33 18.48 -10.48
N ARG A 511 -13.61 18.38 -10.85
CA ARG A 511 -14.58 19.48 -10.73
C ARG A 511 -14.89 19.82 -9.28
N ALA A 512 -14.97 18.83 -8.39
CA ALA A 512 -15.22 19.03 -6.96
C ALA A 512 -13.99 19.65 -6.26
N VAL A 513 -12.79 19.27 -6.68
CA VAL A 513 -11.52 19.88 -6.24
C VAL A 513 -11.37 21.32 -6.71
N ALA A 514 -11.70 21.60 -7.98
CA ALA A 514 -11.59 22.92 -8.58
C ALA A 514 -12.69 23.92 -8.16
N ARG A 515 -13.68 23.52 -7.35
CA ARG A 515 -14.74 24.43 -6.86
C ARG A 515 -14.12 25.68 -6.19
N PRO A 516 -14.55 26.91 -6.53
CA PRO A 516 -14.02 28.13 -5.90
C PRO A 516 -14.15 28.12 -4.37
N ALA A 517 -15.23 27.55 -3.82
CA ALA A 517 -15.42 27.39 -2.38
C ALA A 517 -14.37 26.46 -1.75
N ALA A 518 -14.10 25.30 -2.37
CA ALA A 518 -13.06 24.38 -1.91
C ALA A 518 -11.67 25.02 -1.99
N GLN A 519 -11.31 25.61 -3.14
CA GLN A 519 -10.03 26.31 -3.30
C GLN A 519 -9.86 27.50 -2.35
N ALA A 520 -10.95 28.14 -1.90
CA ALA A 520 -10.93 29.15 -0.86
C ALA A 520 -10.71 28.54 0.54
N LEU A 521 -11.47 27.51 0.90
CA LEU A 521 -11.41 26.87 2.23
C LEU A 521 -10.10 26.13 2.46
N LEU A 522 -9.46 25.58 1.41
CA LEU A 522 -8.08 25.05 1.44
C LEU A 522 -7.08 26.01 2.10
N ARG A 523 -7.27 27.33 1.95
CA ARG A 523 -6.38 28.35 2.51
C ARG A 523 -6.61 28.63 4.00
N ARG A 524 -7.73 28.17 4.56
CA ARG A 524 -8.10 28.29 5.98
C ARG A 524 -7.72 27.05 6.79
N VAL A 525 -7.43 25.91 6.14
CA VAL A 525 -7.00 24.68 6.82
C VAL A 525 -5.48 24.64 6.93
N GLU A 526 -5.00 24.58 8.17
CA GLU A 526 -3.60 24.67 8.57
C GLU A 526 -3.17 23.41 9.34
N PRO A 527 -2.58 22.41 8.68
CA PRO A 527 -1.93 21.30 9.37
C PRO A 527 -0.73 21.81 10.17
N MET A 528 -0.60 21.37 11.42
CA MET A 528 0.43 21.80 12.35
C MET A 528 1.12 20.61 13.02
N ASN A 529 2.41 20.73 13.28
CA ASN A 529 3.10 19.81 14.19
C ASN A 529 2.75 20.20 15.63
N ASP A 530 2.07 19.31 16.36
CA ASP A 530 1.75 19.58 17.76
C ASP A 530 3.03 19.52 18.61
N THR A 531 3.33 20.65 19.26
CA THR A 531 4.51 20.83 20.13
C THR A 531 4.11 21.23 21.55
N GLN A 532 2.80 21.34 21.85
CA GLN A 532 2.32 21.93 23.09
C GLN A 532 1.25 21.10 23.80
N ARG A 533 0.35 20.39 23.09
CA ARG A 533 -0.76 19.66 23.74
C ARG A 533 -0.29 18.41 24.49
N HIS A 534 0.94 17.92 24.26
CA HIS A 534 1.49 16.78 25.02
C HIS A 534 3.01 16.81 25.30
N PRO A 535 3.38 16.93 26.60
CA PRO A 535 4.59 16.32 27.16
C PRO A 535 4.40 14.84 27.58
N ALA A 536 3.19 14.28 27.40
CA ALA A 536 2.76 13.04 28.06
C ALA A 536 1.80 12.15 27.23
N ALA A 537 1.73 12.31 25.90
CA ALA A 537 1.06 11.32 25.06
C ALA A 537 1.92 10.05 25.05
N THR A 538 1.41 8.95 25.61
CA THR A 538 2.09 7.64 25.56
C THR A 538 1.92 6.94 24.20
N THR A 539 1.25 7.59 23.24
CA THR A 539 0.95 7.07 21.90
C THR A 539 1.22 8.13 20.83
N ASP A 540 2.05 7.79 19.84
CA ASP A 540 2.41 8.62 18.67
C ASP A 540 1.25 8.80 17.65
N GLN A 541 0.02 8.48 18.03
CA GLN A 541 -1.11 8.30 17.11
C GLN A 541 -2.36 9.02 17.61
N TYR A 542 -2.50 10.28 17.19
CA TYR A 542 -3.73 11.05 17.29
C TYR A 542 -3.79 12.12 16.19
N THR A 543 -4.95 12.75 16.05
CA THR A 543 -5.10 14.01 15.33
C THR A 543 -6.14 14.84 16.08
N ALA A 544 -5.87 16.14 16.28
CA ALA A 544 -6.86 17.07 16.81
C ALA A 544 -7.22 18.12 15.76
N VAL A 545 -8.51 18.42 15.64
CA VAL A 545 -9.04 19.44 14.75
C VAL A 545 -9.70 20.51 15.59
N ASP A 546 -9.27 21.75 15.39
CA ASP A 546 -9.81 22.94 16.04
C ASP A 546 -10.36 23.89 14.97
N ILE A 547 -11.69 24.06 14.96
CA ILE A 547 -12.39 24.95 14.04
C ILE A 547 -12.62 26.29 14.74
N HIS A 548 -11.93 27.33 14.28
CA HIS A 548 -12.20 28.72 14.63
C HIS A 548 -13.35 29.23 13.75
N THR A 549 -14.36 29.78 14.40
CA THR A 549 -15.61 30.20 13.77
C THR A 549 -15.70 31.72 13.71
N THR A 550 -16.50 32.24 12.78
CA THR A 550 -16.71 33.70 12.59
C THR A 550 -17.51 34.37 13.72
N ASP A 551 -17.94 33.61 14.74
CA ASP A 551 -18.57 34.10 15.98
C ASP A 551 -17.67 33.88 17.22
N ASP A 552 -16.35 33.89 17.01
CA ASP A 552 -15.28 33.79 18.02
C ASP A 552 -15.26 32.48 18.85
N ARG A 553 -16.05 31.45 18.48
CA ARG A 553 -15.95 30.12 19.11
C ARG A 553 -14.82 29.30 18.52
N VAL A 554 -14.27 28.41 19.34
CA VAL A 554 -13.35 27.34 18.93
C VAL A 554 -14.01 26.00 19.23
N LEU A 555 -14.21 25.18 18.20
CA LEU A 555 -14.80 23.84 18.31
C LEU A 555 -13.68 22.82 18.12
N SER A 556 -13.34 22.06 19.17
CA SER A 556 -12.16 21.18 19.18
C SER A 556 -12.54 19.71 19.36
N ARG A 557 -11.98 18.83 18.52
CA ARG A 557 -12.14 17.36 18.64
C ARG A 557 -10.81 16.64 18.39
N ALA A 558 -10.44 15.76 19.30
CA ALA A 558 -9.30 14.85 19.15
C ALA A 558 -9.75 13.42 18.88
N VAL A 559 -9.02 12.73 18.00
CA VAL A 559 -9.27 11.36 17.55
C VAL A 559 -7.97 10.55 17.61
N THR A 560 -7.93 9.48 18.40
CA THR A 560 -6.77 8.60 18.56
C THR A 560 -6.81 7.41 17.60
N GLU A 561 -7.98 6.81 17.40
CA GLU A 561 -8.23 5.78 16.40
C GLU A 561 -9.21 6.28 15.33
N ALA A 562 -8.96 5.98 14.07
CA ALA A 562 -9.89 6.31 12.98
C ALA A 562 -10.97 5.24 12.86
N ARG A 563 -12.20 5.63 12.50
CA ARG A 563 -13.29 4.66 12.28
C ARG A 563 -12.91 3.71 11.14
N GLY A 564 -12.91 2.40 11.44
CA GLY A 564 -12.41 1.33 10.58
C GLY A 564 -11.03 0.79 10.96
N GLY A 565 -10.33 1.41 11.92
CA GLY A 565 -9.08 0.91 12.50
C GLY A 565 -9.28 -0.28 13.46
N PRO A 566 -8.20 -1.00 13.85
CA PRO A 566 -8.30 -2.21 14.67
C PRO A 566 -9.02 -2.05 16.01
N ALA A 567 -8.93 -0.88 16.65
CA ALA A 567 -9.60 -0.59 17.92
C ALA A 567 -11.00 0.06 17.76
N ASP A 568 -11.41 0.40 16.54
CA ASP A 568 -12.76 0.88 16.20
C ASP A 568 -13.21 0.38 14.81
N PRO A 569 -13.29 -0.96 14.59
CA PRO A 569 -13.51 -1.52 13.27
C PRO A 569 -14.93 -1.28 12.76
N LEU A 570 -15.11 -1.28 11.44
CA LEU A 570 -16.45 -1.30 10.84
C LEU A 570 -17.19 -2.58 11.25
N SER A 571 -18.47 -2.45 11.58
CA SER A 571 -19.37 -3.60 11.70
C SER A 571 -19.49 -4.34 10.36
N TRP A 572 -20.01 -5.57 10.38
CA TRP A 572 -20.26 -6.30 9.14
C TRP A 572 -21.23 -5.59 8.22
N ASP A 573 -22.23 -4.92 8.78
CA ASP A 573 -23.27 -4.27 7.99
C ASP A 573 -22.72 -2.97 7.36
N GLU A 574 -21.96 -2.15 8.10
CA GLU A 574 -21.22 -1.00 7.51
C GLU A 574 -20.22 -1.43 6.43
N LEU A 575 -19.57 -2.57 6.59
CA LEU A 575 -18.61 -3.10 5.62
C LEU A 575 -19.32 -3.63 4.36
N LEU A 576 -20.48 -4.27 4.52
CA LEU A 576 -21.34 -4.69 3.41
C LEU A 576 -21.95 -3.48 2.69
N ASP A 577 -22.29 -2.41 3.41
CA ASP A 577 -22.77 -1.17 2.82
C ASP A 577 -21.65 -0.43 2.05
N LYS A 578 -20.41 -0.41 2.57
CA LYS A 578 -19.23 0.01 1.79
C LYS A 578 -19.07 -0.85 0.54
N TYR A 579 -19.23 -2.18 0.65
CA TYR A 579 -19.15 -3.07 -0.50
C TYR A 579 -20.22 -2.75 -1.55
N ARG A 580 -21.47 -2.55 -1.14
CA ARG A 580 -22.59 -2.16 -2.03
C ARG A 580 -22.32 -0.84 -2.75
N ASP A 581 -21.95 0.20 -2.00
CA ASP A 581 -21.54 1.53 -2.52
C ASP A 581 -20.46 1.40 -3.61
N CYS A 582 -19.53 0.47 -3.42
CA CYS A 582 -18.42 0.22 -4.34
C CYS A 582 -18.83 -0.63 -5.55
N ALA A 583 -19.48 -1.78 -5.32
CA ALA A 583 -19.82 -2.78 -6.32
C ALA A 583 -20.90 -2.31 -7.29
N ALA A 584 -21.86 -1.49 -6.83
CA ALA A 584 -22.90 -0.90 -7.66
C ALA A 584 -22.37 0.07 -8.75
N ARG A 585 -21.08 0.43 -8.71
CA ARG A 585 -20.41 1.19 -9.78
C ARG A 585 -20.07 0.35 -11.01
N ALA A 586 -20.03 -0.98 -10.86
CA ALA A 586 -19.63 -1.92 -11.93
C ALA A 586 -20.65 -3.04 -12.19
N LEU A 587 -21.40 -3.47 -11.18
CA LEU A 587 -22.29 -4.62 -11.24
C LEU A 587 -23.78 -4.22 -11.08
N PRO A 588 -24.74 -4.90 -11.73
CA PRO A 588 -26.16 -4.77 -11.43
C PRO A 588 -26.50 -5.19 -9.99
N ALA A 589 -27.55 -4.61 -9.42
CA ALA A 589 -27.92 -4.82 -8.00
C ALA A 589 -28.09 -6.30 -7.59
N GLU A 590 -28.59 -7.16 -8.47
CA GLU A 590 -28.70 -8.61 -8.19
C GLU A 590 -27.32 -9.27 -8.05
N GLN A 591 -26.37 -8.94 -8.93
CA GLN A 591 -24.99 -9.42 -8.80
C GLN A 591 -24.35 -8.90 -7.52
N VAL A 592 -24.56 -7.62 -7.17
CA VAL A 592 -24.03 -7.00 -5.94
C VAL A 592 -24.48 -7.74 -4.69
N GLU A 593 -25.77 -8.02 -4.51
CA GLU A 593 -26.23 -8.74 -3.31
C GLU A 593 -25.80 -10.21 -3.32
N ARG A 594 -25.78 -10.86 -4.49
CA ARG A 594 -25.29 -12.25 -4.61
C ARG A 594 -23.81 -12.36 -4.23
N SER A 595 -22.94 -11.51 -4.78
CA SER A 595 -21.52 -11.51 -4.45
C SER A 595 -21.26 -11.07 -3.01
N ALA A 596 -22.03 -10.12 -2.46
CA ALA A 596 -21.95 -9.73 -1.06
C ALA A 596 -22.20 -10.92 -0.11
N GLN A 597 -23.23 -11.74 -0.38
CA GLN A 597 -23.49 -12.95 0.41
C GLN A 597 -22.38 -13.99 0.25
N MET A 598 -21.94 -14.26 -0.99
CA MET A 598 -20.84 -15.20 -1.25
C MET A 598 -19.51 -14.77 -0.59
N LEU A 599 -19.26 -13.46 -0.46
CA LEU A 599 -18.07 -12.93 0.22
C LEU A 599 -18.19 -12.99 1.75
N ARG A 600 -19.39 -12.79 2.31
CA ARG A 600 -19.66 -12.96 3.75
C ARG A 600 -19.37 -14.40 4.19
N ASP A 601 -19.84 -15.36 3.39
CA ASP A 601 -19.72 -16.80 3.64
C ASP A 601 -18.62 -17.46 2.79
N LEU A 602 -17.55 -16.73 2.44
CA LEU A 602 -16.55 -17.15 1.45
C LEU A 602 -15.93 -18.53 1.71
N GLU A 603 -15.71 -18.92 2.98
CA GLU A 603 -15.17 -20.25 3.31
C GLU A 603 -16.09 -21.42 2.90
N ALA A 604 -17.38 -21.17 2.62
CA ALA A 604 -18.35 -22.16 2.14
C ALA A 604 -18.44 -22.25 0.60
N VAL A 605 -17.78 -21.34 -0.14
CA VAL A 605 -17.74 -21.39 -1.62
C VAL A 605 -16.84 -22.56 -2.04
N ALA A 606 -17.44 -23.60 -2.63
CA ALA A 606 -16.72 -24.81 -3.02
C ALA A 606 -15.69 -24.57 -4.14
N ASP A 607 -16.01 -23.64 -5.07
CA ASP A 607 -15.18 -23.27 -6.21
C ASP A 607 -15.24 -21.75 -6.43
N ILE A 608 -14.09 -21.08 -6.32
CA ILE A 608 -13.98 -19.62 -6.43
C ILE A 608 -14.44 -19.10 -7.81
N ARG A 609 -14.48 -19.95 -8.84
CA ARG A 609 -15.00 -19.60 -10.18
C ARG A 609 -16.47 -19.16 -10.15
N GLU A 610 -17.27 -19.66 -9.20
CA GLU A 610 -18.66 -19.20 -9.01
C GLU A 610 -18.72 -17.74 -8.54
N LEU A 611 -17.77 -17.35 -7.68
CA LEU A 611 -17.65 -15.96 -7.22
C LEU A 611 -17.14 -15.07 -8.35
N THR A 612 -16.04 -15.44 -9.03
CA THR A 612 -15.48 -14.57 -10.08
C THR A 612 -16.43 -14.41 -11.27
N ALA A 613 -17.22 -15.42 -11.62
CA ALA A 613 -18.31 -15.31 -12.59
C ALA A 613 -19.44 -14.34 -12.15
N THR A 614 -19.72 -14.24 -10.85
CA THR A 614 -20.67 -13.26 -10.29
C THR A 614 -20.09 -11.84 -10.26
N LEU A 615 -18.76 -11.71 -10.16
CA LEU A 615 -18.02 -10.45 -10.21
C LEU A 615 -17.70 -9.96 -11.64
N ALA A 616 -18.08 -10.71 -12.68
CA ALA A 616 -17.91 -10.35 -14.08
C ALA A 616 -19.15 -9.66 -14.65
N THR A 617 -18.98 -8.65 -15.50
CA THR A 617 -20.12 -8.08 -16.24
C THR A 617 -20.48 -8.97 -17.43
N GLY A 618 -21.78 -9.13 -17.69
CA GLY A 618 -22.26 -9.90 -18.84
C GLY A 618 -22.41 -11.41 -18.63
N THR A 619 -22.27 -11.94 -17.41
CA THR A 619 -22.74 -13.29 -17.09
C THR A 619 -24.28 -13.34 -17.08
N ALA A 620 -24.85 -13.53 -18.27
CA ALA A 620 -26.16 -14.17 -18.36
C ALA A 620 -26.07 -15.51 -17.63
N VAL A 621 -26.92 -15.71 -16.61
CA VAL A 621 -27.01 -16.97 -15.89
C VAL A 621 -27.38 -18.05 -16.89
N ALA A 622 -26.43 -18.96 -17.18
CA ALA A 622 -26.77 -20.21 -17.84
C ALA A 622 -27.69 -20.98 -16.88
N PRO A 623 -28.93 -21.31 -17.26
CA PRO A 623 -29.83 -22.06 -16.38
C PRO A 623 -29.28 -23.47 -16.19
N VAL A 624 -29.23 -23.91 -14.93
CA VAL A 624 -29.08 -25.30 -14.51
C VAL A 624 -30.44 -25.78 -14.02
#